data_AF-A0A961A820-F1
#
_entry.id   AF-A0A961A820-F1
#
_cell.length_a   1.000
_cell.length_b   1.000
_cell.length_c   1.000
_cell.angle_alpha   90.00
_cell.angle_beta   90.00
_cell.angle_gamma   90.00
#
_symmetry.space_group_name_H-M   'P 1'
#
loop_
_entity.id
_entity.type
_entity.pdbx_description
1 polymer ?
#
loop_
_entity_poly.entity_id
_entity_poly.type
_entity_poly.pdbx_seq_one_letter_code
_entity_poly.pdbx_strand_id
1 'polypeptide(L)'
;MTKDRSGTEQSPCCSFCKEVQSNSVRMIKGPGIYICEECVNICKELLDGPRYRQSSPTIHVDKLLTPKEIVEFLHDYVIGQDYAKKVLSVAVYNHFKRINSLLNPIVEIGKSNILMIGPTGSGKTYLAQNIARILDVPFAIADATALTEAGYVGEDVENILLRLYQVAA
;
A
#
# COMPACT_ATOMS: atom_id res chain seq x y z
N MET A 1 -6.48 -63.78 13.52
CA MET A 1 -5.52 -64.20 14.56
C MET A 1 -4.13 -64.19 13.96
N THR A 2 -3.15 -63.79 14.79
CA THR A 2 -1.70 -63.62 14.56
C THR A 2 -1.29 -62.30 13.88
N LYS A 3 -0.39 -61.46 14.42
CA LYS A 3 0.20 -61.33 15.77
C LYS A 3 0.96 -59.99 15.76
N ASP A 4 0.74 -59.14 16.77
CA ASP A 4 1.57 -57.97 17.07
C ASP A 4 3.04 -58.36 17.32
N ARG A 5 3.98 -57.51 16.85
CA ARG A 5 5.09 -56.89 17.64
C ARG A 5 6.25 -56.42 16.75
N SER A 6 6.48 -55.11 16.71
CA SER A 6 7.74 -54.48 17.14
C SER A 6 7.59 -52.95 17.03
N GLY A 7 7.15 -52.35 18.15
CA GLY A 7 7.17 -50.91 18.32
C GLY A 7 8.61 -50.42 18.37
N THR A 8 9.00 -49.66 17.36
CA THR A 8 10.11 -48.70 17.49
C THR A 8 9.44 -47.37 17.81
N GLU A 9 9.54 -46.92 19.06
CA GLU A 9 9.15 -45.57 19.46
C GLU A 9 10.07 -44.59 18.72
N GLN A 10 9.69 -44.22 17.51
CA GLN A 10 10.30 -43.10 16.81
C GLN A 10 9.92 -41.84 17.58
N SER A 11 10.90 -41.28 18.28
CA SER A 11 10.76 -40.02 19.00
C SER A 11 10.14 -38.97 18.06
N PRO A 12 9.06 -38.29 18.46
CA PRO A 12 8.38 -37.35 17.58
C PRO A 12 9.35 -36.24 17.17
N CYS A 13 9.42 -35.95 15.87
CA CYS A 13 10.32 -34.95 15.31
C CYS A 13 9.54 -33.85 14.60
N CYS A 14 10.11 -32.64 14.56
CA CYS A 14 9.47 -31.49 13.93
C CYS A 14 9.40 -31.71 12.43
N SER A 15 8.21 -31.57 11.84
CA SER A 15 8.02 -31.72 10.39
C SER A 15 8.70 -30.61 9.56
N PHE A 16 9.16 -29.52 10.20
CA PHE A 16 9.80 -28.37 9.54
C PHE A 16 11.32 -28.40 9.65
N CYS A 17 11.88 -28.42 10.87
CA CYS A 17 13.33 -28.44 11.10
C CYS A 17 13.93 -29.85 11.28
N LYS A 18 13.09 -30.89 11.40
CA LYS A 18 13.48 -32.29 11.63
C LYS A 18 14.16 -32.58 12.97
N GLU A 19 14.18 -31.62 13.89
CA GLU A 19 14.69 -31.83 15.24
C GLU A 19 13.80 -32.80 16.04
N VAL A 20 14.44 -33.70 16.78
CA VAL A 20 13.80 -34.74 17.60
C VAL A 20 13.41 -34.14 18.95
N GLN A 21 12.27 -34.57 19.51
CA GLN A 21 11.83 -34.14 20.83
C GLN A 21 12.90 -34.41 21.89
N SER A 22 13.43 -33.33 22.47
CA SER A 22 14.33 -33.35 23.62
C SER A 22 13.66 -32.63 24.80
N ASN A 23 14.17 -32.83 26.02
CA ASN A 23 13.60 -32.22 27.23
C ASN A 23 13.57 -30.68 27.21
N SER A 24 14.34 -30.04 26.31
CA SER A 24 14.42 -28.58 26.17
C SER A 24 13.48 -28.00 25.12
N VAL A 25 12.86 -28.82 24.26
CA VAL A 25 12.08 -28.33 23.10
C VAL A 25 10.61 -28.69 23.25
N ARG A 26 9.76 -27.67 23.46
CA ARG A 26 8.30 -27.83 23.46
C ARG A 26 7.80 -28.00 22.02
N MET A 27 6.87 -28.95 21.83
CA MET A 27 6.32 -29.28 20.53
C MET A 27 4.78 -29.32 20.57
N ILE A 28 4.17 -28.82 19.49
CA ILE A 28 2.71 -28.82 19.28
C ILE A 28 2.36 -30.00 18.36
N LYS A 29 1.37 -30.81 18.74
CA LYS A 29 0.91 -32.00 18.00
C LYS A 29 -0.33 -31.71 17.18
N GLY A 30 -0.30 -32.03 15.89
CA GLY A 30 -1.43 -32.06 14.98
C GLY A 30 -1.79 -33.48 14.52
N PRO A 31 -2.77 -33.64 13.61
CA PRO A 31 -3.12 -34.95 13.03
C PRO A 31 -1.97 -35.48 12.17
N GLY A 32 -1.14 -36.35 12.74
CA GLY A 32 -0.01 -36.97 12.05
C GLY A 32 1.21 -36.06 11.81
N ILE A 33 1.23 -34.86 12.40
CA ILE A 33 2.31 -33.87 12.23
C ILE A 33 2.71 -33.24 13.57
N TYR A 34 3.95 -32.75 13.65
CA TYR A 34 4.49 -32.11 14.84
C TYR A 34 5.27 -30.85 14.44
N ILE A 35 5.17 -29.77 15.22
CA ILE A 35 5.93 -28.53 15.02
C ILE A 35 6.54 -28.06 16.34
N CYS A 36 7.82 -27.66 16.35
CA CYS A 36 8.48 -27.12 17.55
C CYS A 36 8.20 -25.62 17.73
N GLU A 37 8.37 -25.14 18.96
CA GLU A 37 8.19 -23.72 19.32
C GLU A 37 9.02 -22.76 18.46
N GLU A 38 10.25 -23.15 18.11
CA GLU A 38 11.14 -22.31 17.30
C GLU A 38 10.63 -22.15 15.86
N CYS A 39 10.16 -23.23 15.23
CA CYS A 39 9.51 -23.12 13.93
C CYS A 39 8.21 -22.32 13.98
N VAL A 40 7.45 -22.39 15.08
CA VAL A 40 6.25 -21.55 15.26
C VAL A 40 6.63 -20.06 15.30
N ASN A 41 7.69 -19.69 16.01
CA ASN A 41 8.15 -18.32 16.08
C ASN A 41 8.66 -17.82 14.73
N ILE A 42 9.43 -18.64 14.00
CA ILE A 42 9.88 -18.29 12.64
C ILE A 42 8.69 -18.15 11.70
N CYS A 43 7.73 -19.09 11.71
CA CYS A 43 6.51 -18.97 10.91
C CYS A 43 5.70 -17.73 11.29
N LYS A 44 5.66 -17.38 12.58
CA LYS A 44 4.99 -16.18 13.06
C LYS A 44 5.69 -14.92 12.55
N GLU A 45 7.02 -14.84 12.62
CA GLU A 45 7.79 -13.73 12.03
C GLU A 45 7.62 -13.63 10.51
N LEU A 46 7.50 -14.76 9.81
CA LEU A 46 7.23 -14.77 8.37
C LEU A 46 5.79 -14.33 8.02
N LEU A 47 4.83 -14.62 8.91
CA LEU A 47 3.42 -14.23 8.74
C LEU A 47 3.15 -12.79 9.19
N ASP A 48 3.82 -12.34 10.25
CA ASP A 48 3.74 -11.00 10.85
C ASP A 48 4.71 -10.01 10.16
N GLY A 49 5.73 -10.53 9.47
CA GLY A 49 6.59 -9.76 8.59
C GLY A 49 5.77 -9.02 7.53
N PRO A 50 6.33 -7.97 6.89
CA PRO A 50 5.60 -7.23 5.87
C PRO A 50 5.20 -8.24 4.79
N ARG A 51 3.90 -8.55 4.71
CA ARG A 51 3.34 -9.28 3.57
C ARG A 51 3.97 -8.61 2.37
N TYR A 52 4.73 -9.37 1.58
CA TYR A 52 5.16 -8.92 0.27
C TYR A 52 3.86 -8.57 -0.43
N ARG A 53 3.50 -7.28 -0.40
CA ARG A 53 2.27 -6.78 -1.01
C ARG A 53 2.49 -7.13 -2.46
N GLN A 54 1.87 -8.21 -2.91
CA GLN A 54 1.47 -8.30 -4.30
C GLN A 54 0.62 -7.04 -4.50
N SER A 55 1.28 -6.02 -5.03
CA SER A 55 0.81 -4.67 -5.14
C SER A 55 -0.27 -4.63 -6.21
N SER A 56 -1.46 -5.11 -5.89
CA SER A 56 -2.65 -4.35 -6.23
C SER A 56 -2.84 -3.34 -5.11
N PRO A 57 -2.88 -2.03 -5.39
CA PRO A 57 -3.19 -1.04 -4.38
C PRO A 57 -4.69 -1.13 -4.10
N THR A 58 -5.13 -2.18 -3.40
CA THR A 58 -6.46 -2.17 -2.78
C THR A 58 -6.35 -1.28 -1.56
N ILE A 59 -6.53 0.02 -1.78
CA ILE A 59 -6.74 0.97 -0.70
C ILE A 59 -8.09 0.58 -0.09
N HIS A 60 -8.05 -0.16 1.02
CA HIS A 60 -9.26 -0.52 1.77
C HIS A 60 -10.07 0.75 2.03
N VAL A 61 -11.30 0.78 1.51
CA VAL A 61 -12.20 1.94 1.51
C VAL A 61 -12.44 2.46 2.94
N ASP A 62 -12.41 1.54 3.91
CA ASP A 62 -12.63 1.82 5.33
C ASP A 62 -11.53 2.68 5.97
N LYS A 63 -10.41 2.90 5.27
CA LYS A 63 -9.28 3.71 5.74
C LYS A 63 -9.06 4.99 4.93
N LEU A 64 -9.97 5.34 4.02
CA LEU A 64 -9.87 6.58 3.26
C LEU A 64 -10.23 7.78 4.14
N LEU A 65 -9.30 8.71 4.25
CA LEU A 65 -9.53 10.00 4.89
C LEU A 65 -10.71 10.71 4.24
N THR A 66 -11.63 11.20 5.06
CA THR A 66 -12.76 12.00 4.61
C THR A 66 -12.27 13.36 4.08
N PRO A 67 -13.02 14.02 3.19
CA PRO A 67 -12.63 15.35 2.71
C PRO A 67 -12.42 16.37 3.83
N LYS A 68 -13.13 16.23 4.95
CA LYS A 68 -12.97 17.11 6.12
C LYS A 68 -11.61 16.91 6.79
N GLU A 69 -11.24 15.67 7.06
CA GLU A 69 -9.93 15.32 7.65
C GLU A 69 -8.77 15.78 6.76
N ILE A 70 -8.91 15.64 5.44
CA ILE A 70 -7.89 16.15 4.50
C ILE A 70 -7.79 17.68 4.58
N VAL A 71 -8.91 18.40 4.64
CA VAL A 71 -8.90 19.87 4.76
C VAL A 71 -8.26 20.30 6.09
N GLU A 72 -8.60 19.63 7.19
CA GLU A 72 -8.04 19.89 8.52
C GLU A 72 -6.53 19.71 8.53
N PHE A 73 -6.01 18.60 7.99
CA PHE A 73 -4.57 18.42 7.84
C PHE A 73 -3.95 19.54 7.00
N LEU A 74 -4.56 19.92 5.87
CA LEU A 74 -4.03 20.98 5.02
C LEU A 74 -4.05 22.37 5.69
N HIS A 75 -4.85 22.58 6.73
CA HIS A 75 -4.84 23.84 7.49
C HIS A 75 -3.54 24.04 8.27
N ASP A 76 -2.91 22.95 8.75
CA ASP A 76 -1.67 23.03 9.52
C ASP A 76 -0.46 23.43 8.65
N TYR A 77 -0.53 23.18 7.33
CA TYR A 77 0.57 23.45 6.41
C TYR A 77 0.34 24.66 5.51
N VAL A 78 -0.91 24.93 5.11
CA VAL A 78 -1.24 26.01 4.17
C VAL A 78 -2.23 26.96 4.81
N ILE A 79 -1.83 28.23 4.99
CA ILE A 79 -2.68 29.25 5.58
C ILE A 79 -3.61 29.86 4.51
N GLY A 80 -4.91 29.94 4.81
CA GLY A 80 -5.95 30.40 3.88
C GLY A 80 -6.23 29.40 2.74
N GLN A 81 -6.59 29.90 1.55
CA GLN A 81 -6.87 29.08 0.35
C GLN A 81 -8.00 28.03 0.57
N ASP A 82 -8.99 28.35 1.38
CA ASP A 82 -10.01 27.39 1.87
C ASP A 82 -10.81 26.75 0.74
N TYR A 83 -11.12 27.54 -0.30
CA TYR A 83 -11.77 27.03 -1.50
C TYR A 83 -10.93 25.97 -2.21
N ALA A 84 -9.64 26.25 -2.43
CA ALA A 84 -8.74 25.31 -3.10
C ALA A 84 -8.56 24.01 -2.29
N LYS A 85 -8.38 24.12 -0.97
CA LYS A 85 -8.32 22.96 -0.06
C LYS A 85 -9.57 22.10 -0.18
N LYS A 86 -10.76 22.70 -0.12
CA LYS A 86 -12.03 21.98 -0.22
C LYS A 86 -12.17 21.24 -1.56
N VAL A 87 -11.86 21.92 -2.68
CA VAL A 87 -11.94 21.32 -4.02
C VAL A 87 -10.96 20.16 -4.15
N LEU A 88 -9.71 20.35 -3.71
CA LEU A 88 -8.68 19.31 -3.72
C LEU A 88 -9.09 18.09 -2.90
N SER A 89 -9.53 18.29 -1.66
CA SER A 89 -9.93 17.20 -0.77
C SER A 89 -11.08 16.37 -1.34
N VAL A 90 -12.08 17.01 -1.95
CA VAL A 90 -13.21 16.32 -2.60
C VAL A 90 -12.75 15.56 -3.84
N ALA A 91 -11.95 16.18 -4.69
CA ALA A 91 -11.46 15.56 -5.91
C ALA A 91 -10.61 14.31 -5.64
N VAL A 92 -9.76 14.36 -4.62
CA VAL A 92 -8.90 13.23 -4.24
C VAL A 92 -9.70 12.11 -3.58
N TYR A 93 -10.64 12.45 -2.70
CA TYR A 93 -11.57 11.47 -2.14
C TYR A 93 -12.34 10.73 -3.25
N ASN A 94 -12.88 11.48 -4.23
CA ASN A 94 -13.58 10.90 -5.37
C ASN A 94 -12.64 10.08 -6.27
N HIS A 95 -11.37 10.47 -6.40
CA HIS A 95 -10.37 9.72 -7.14
C HIS A 95 -10.18 8.31 -6.57
N PHE A 96 -10.03 8.18 -5.24
CA PHE A 96 -9.92 6.87 -4.61
C PHE A 96 -11.22 6.09 -4.60
N LYS A 97 -12.36 6.75 -4.40
CA LYS A 97 -13.67 6.11 -4.54
C LYS A 97 -13.84 5.51 -5.93
N ARG A 98 -13.40 6.22 -6.98
CA ARG A 98 -13.39 5.73 -8.36
C ARG A 98 -12.48 4.52 -8.52
N ILE A 99 -11.23 4.57 -8.02
CA ILE A 99 -10.30 3.43 -8.09
C ILE A 99 -10.92 2.19 -7.43
N ASN A 100 -11.49 2.34 -6.24
CA ASN A 100 -12.09 1.23 -5.51
C ASN A 100 -13.38 0.71 -6.17
N SER A 101 -14.14 1.60 -6.82
CA SER A 101 -15.33 1.21 -7.59
C SER A 101 -15.00 0.39 -8.84
N LEU A 102 -13.75 0.37 -9.33
CA LEU A 102 -13.36 -0.48 -10.47
C LEU A 102 -13.50 -1.97 -10.14
N LEU A 103 -13.47 -2.35 -8.86
CA LEU A 103 -13.63 -3.73 -8.40
C LEU A 103 -15.09 -4.19 -8.39
N ASN A 104 -16.04 -3.26 -8.20
CA ASN A 104 -17.49 -3.53 -8.18
C ASN A 104 -18.25 -2.29 -8.68
N PRO A 105 -18.43 -2.12 -10.00
CA PRO A 105 -19.04 -0.93 -10.56
C PRO A 105 -20.55 -0.94 -10.34
N ILE A 106 -21.02 -0.15 -9.37
CA ILE A 106 -22.45 0.14 -9.17
C ILE A 106 -22.82 1.42 -9.96
N VAL A 107 -21.87 2.35 -10.08
CA VAL A 107 -22.04 3.67 -10.73
C VAL A 107 -20.74 4.07 -11.40
N GLU A 108 -20.81 4.61 -12.62
CA GLU A 108 -19.64 5.19 -13.30
C GLU A 108 -19.23 6.52 -12.66
N ILE A 109 -17.99 6.60 -12.17
CA ILE A 109 -17.44 7.81 -11.57
C ILE A 109 -16.41 8.41 -12.54
N GLY A 110 -16.64 9.66 -12.97
CA GLY A 110 -15.73 10.39 -13.86
C GLY A 110 -14.39 10.78 -13.21
N LYS A 111 -13.38 11.10 -14.03
CA LYS A 111 -12.08 11.58 -13.56
C LYS A 111 -12.18 13.01 -13.03
N SER A 112 -11.68 13.25 -11.81
CA SER A 112 -11.61 14.59 -11.19
C SER A 112 -10.24 15.23 -11.40
N ASN A 113 -9.97 15.75 -12.60
CA ASN A 113 -8.78 16.57 -12.85
C ASN A 113 -8.99 17.99 -12.32
N ILE A 114 -7.91 18.66 -11.89
CA ILE A 114 -7.97 19.98 -11.25
C ILE A 114 -7.04 20.95 -11.99
N LEU A 115 -7.54 22.15 -12.25
CA LEU A 115 -6.75 23.30 -12.66
C LEU A 115 -6.66 24.29 -11.50
N MET A 116 -5.44 24.57 -11.02
CA MET A 116 -5.21 25.53 -9.94
C MET A 116 -4.71 26.87 -10.50
N ILE A 117 -5.49 27.93 -10.29
CA ILE A 117 -5.17 29.29 -10.74
C ILE A 117 -4.86 30.16 -9.53
N GLY A 118 -3.77 30.92 -9.58
CA GLY A 118 -3.39 31.86 -8.52
C GLY A 118 -2.00 32.46 -8.74
N PRO A 119 -1.65 33.54 -7.99
CA PRO A 119 -0.39 34.24 -8.15
C PRO A 119 0.82 33.38 -7.79
N THR A 120 2.02 33.80 -8.22
CA THR A 120 3.27 33.15 -7.83
C THR A 120 3.42 33.17 -6.30
N GLY A 121 3.95 32.09 -5.72
CA GLY A 121 4.16 31.99 -4.27
C GLY A 121 2.91 31.72 -3.42
N SER A 122 1.73 31.55 -4.01
CA SER A 122 0.48 31.31 -3.27
C SER A 122 0.32 29.88 -2.68
N GLY A 123 1.36 29.04 -2.75
CA GLY A 123 1.32 27.68 -2.19
C GLY A 123 0.70 26.59 -3.09
N LYS A 124 0.47 26.82 -4.39
CA LYS A 124 -0.13 25.82 -5.31
C LYS A 124 0.62 24.48 -5.32
N THR A 125 1.93 24.51 -5.56
CA THR A 125 2.78 23.30 -5.57
C THR A 125 2.83 22.66 -4.19
N TYR A 126 2.89 23.48 -3.14
CA TYR A 126 2.97 23.01 -1.77
C TYR A 126 1.68 22.31 -1.31
N LEU A 127 0.50 22.78 -1.74
CA LEU A 127 -0.79 22.09 -1.54
C LEU A 127 -0.74 20.67 -2.13
N ALA A 128 -0.32 20.53 -3.39
CA ALA A 128 -0.24 19.24 -4.06
C ALA A 128 0.74 18.28 -3.36
N GLN A 129 1.91 18.78 -2.94
CA GLN A 129 2.90 18.00 -2.20
C GLN A 129 2.39 17.51 -0.85
N ASN A 130 1.69 18.34 -0.08
CA ASN A 130 1.15 17.95 1.23
C ASN A 130 0.01 16.93 1.11
N ILE A 131 -0.81 17.04 0.06
CA ILE A 131 -1.84 16.03 -0.24
C ILE A 131 -1.21 14.67 -0.53
N ALA A 132 -0.17 14.62 -1.37
CA ALA A 132 0.53 13.37 -1.63
C ALA A 132 1.13 12.77 -0.34
N ARG A 133 1.69 13.62 0.54
CA ARG A 133 2.28 13.21 1.81
C ARG A 133 1.28 12.60 2.78
N ILE A 134 0.12 13.22 3.00
CA ILE A 134 -0.89 12.68 3.94
C ILE A 134 -1.50 11.37 3.41
N LEU A 135 -1.65 11.24 2.11
CA LEU A 135 -2.27 10.07 1.50
C LEU A 135 -1.28 8.93 1.25
N ASP A 136 0.01 9.16 1.49
CA ASP A 136 1.09 8.20 1.26
C ASP A 136 1.03 7.59 -0.14
N VAL A 137 0.92 8.47 -1.16
CA VAL A 137 0.84 8.08 -2.57
C VAL A 137 1.99 8.61 -3.41
N PRO A 138 2.38 7.89 -4.47
CA PRO A 138 3.39 8.35 -5.41
C PRO A 138 2.99 9.70 -6.03
N PHE A 139 3.97 10.59 -6.16
CA PHE A 139 3.75 11.95 -6.65
C PHE A 139 4.90 12.38 -7.55
N ALA A 140 4.55 12.89 -8.73
CA ALA A 140 5.49 13.41 -9.71
C ALA A 140 5.14 14.87 -10.03
N ILE A 141 6.17 15.71 -10.14
CA ILE A 141 6.06 17.09 -10.60
C ILE A 141 6.66 17.17 -12.00
N ALA A 142 5.98 17.88 -12.89
CA ALA A 142 6.43 18.13 -14.25
C ALA A 142 6.22 19.60 -14.61
N ASP A 143 7.15 20.16 -15.38
CA ASP A 143 7.04 21.51 -15.94
C ASP A 143 6.56 21.41 -17.39
N ALA A 144 5.38 21.96 -17.67
CA ALA A 144 4.79 21.94 -19.00
C ALA A 144 5.61 22.74 -20.03
N THR A 145 6.44 23.71 -19.60
CA THR A 145 7.27 24.50 -20.52
C THR A 145 8.44 23.71 -21.12
N ALA A 146 8.84 22.61 -20.46
CA ALA A 146 9.89 21.73 -20.94
C ALA A 146 9.37 20.61 -21.86
N LEU A 147 8.04 20.42 -21.94
CA LEU A 147 7.43 19.37 -22.75
C LEU A 147 7.38 19.77 -24.22
N THR A 148 7.85 18.88 -25.09
CA THR A 148 7.84 19.08 -26.55
C THR A 148 7.17 17.89 -27.24
N GLU A 149 6.71 18.12 -28.47
CA GLU A 149 6.18 17.04 -29.31
C GLU A 149 7.26 15.99 -29.61
N ALA A 150 6.83 14.76 -29.87
CA ALA A 150 7.72 13.66 -30.22
C ALA A 150 8.61 14.02 -31.42
N GLY A 151 9.91 13.76 -31.28
CA GLY A 151 10.90 14.07 -32.31
C GLY A 151 11.47 15.50 -32.26
N TYR A 152 11.05 16.34 -31.30
CA TYR A 152 11.71 17.61 -31.00
C TYR A 152 12.62 17.51 -29.77
N VAL A 153 13.55 18.46 -29.64
CA VAL A 153 14.47 18.54 -28.50
C VAL A 153 13.72 19.06 -27.28
N GLY A 154 13.43 18.18 -26.32
CA GLY A 154 12.76 18.51 -25.06
C GLY A 154 12.37 17.25 -24.26
N GLU A 155 11.58 17.41 -23.21
CA GLU A 155 11.13 16.30 -22.37
C GLU A 155 9.84 15.68 -22.94
N ASP A 156 9.78 14.35 -23.01
CA ASP A 156 8.58 13.61 -23.43
C ASP A 156 7.57 13.50 -22.27
N VAL A 157 6.28 13.46 -22.59
CA VAL A 157 5.18 13.21 -21.66
C VAL A 157 5.32 11.85 -20.97
N GLU A 158 5.90 10.85 -21.65
CA GLU A 158 6.17 9.52 -21.08
C GLU A 158 7.13 9.57 -19.89
N ASN A 159 8.09 10.52 -19.88
CA ASN A 159 9.01 10.68 -18.75
C ASN A 159 8.30 11.05 -17.44
N ILE A 160 7.15 11.73 -17.51
CA ILE A 160 6.35 12.04 -16.33
C ILE A 160 5.82 10.76 -15.70
N LEU A 161 5.32 9.83 -16.53
CA LEU A 161 4.83 8.53 -16.06
C LEU A 161 5.96 7.66 -15.53
N LEU A 162 7.13 7.69 -16.19
CA LEU A 162 8.31 6.97 -15.72
C LEU A 162 8.75 7.47 -14.34
N ARG A 163 8.82 8.78 -14.12
CA ARG A 163 9.13 9.36 -12.80
C ARG A 163 8.10 8.95 -11.75
N LEU A 164 6.81 8.97 -12.09
CA LEU A 164 5.75 8.55 -11.17
C LEU A 164 5.89 7.06 -10.80
N TYR A 165 6.20 6.21 -11.78
CA TYR A 165 6.43 4.78 -11.57
C TYR A 165 7.66 4.52 -10.68
N GLN A 166 8.76 5.24 -10.91
CA GLN A 166 9.98 5.11 -10.09
C GLN A 166 9.77 5.51 -8.63
N VAL A 167 8.87 6.46 -8.34
CA VAL A 167 8.51 6.84 -6.96
C VAL A 167 7.54 5.84 -6.34
N ALA A 168 6.80 5.09 -7.15
CA ALA A 168 5.83 4.09 -6.70
C ALA A 168 6.43 2.69 -6.48
N ALA A 169 7.53 2.39 -7.17
CA ALA A 169 8.26 1.13 -7.12
C ALA A 169 9.22 1.08 -5.92
#